data_AF-A0A2E0TB98-F1
#
_entry.id   AF-A0A2E0TB98-F1
#
_cell.length_a   1.000
_cell.length_b   1.000
_cell.length_c   1.000
_cell.angle_alpha   90.00
_cell.angle_beta   90.00
_cell.angle_gamma   90.00
#
_symmetry.space_group_name_H-M   'P 1'
#
loop_
_entity.id
_entity.type
_entity.pdbx_description
1 polymer ?
#
loop_
_entity_poly.entity_id
_entity_poly.type
_entity_poly.pdbx_seq_one_letter_code
_entity_poly.pdbx_strand_id
1 'polypeptide(L)'
;MTLRRDQRVLVRLAFGALAFGALVLLWELLALQAPHGPASIDAFPEPIAALRSTAFTIGLLALGAAWVAPFAAPDELPAPWLAFAVAGAVGTLGVLGWGAAGGRFGLQLHDPIPSDRTYAWTRVLVQGAATLPLLDLARRVLLRRGAPEPRRDAEGPAAESAAERTTAERAAAEQAAAERAAAERPADEGRTERAARELRAAERAEARAEG
;
A
#
# COMPACT_ATOMS: atom_id res chain seq x y z
N MET A 1 -18.76 -7.98 -3.96
CA MET A 1 -17.45 -8.39 -3.40
C MET A 1 -16.73 -7.15 -2.93
N THR A 2 -16.35 -7.08 -1.65
CA THR A 2 -15.56 -5.97 -1.09
C THR A 2 -14.07 -6.26 -1.29
N LEU A 3 -13.31 -5.27 -1.78
CA LEU A 3 -11.86 -5.41 -1.95
C LEU A 3 -11.15 -5.32 -0.59
N ARG A 4 -10.18 -6.21 -0.36
CA ARG A 4 -9.31 -6.19 0.82
C ARG A 4 -8.43 -4.93 0.85
N ARG A 5 -7.85 -4.61 2.00
CA ARG A 5 -7.02 -3.40 2.15
C ARG A 5 -5.79 -3.43 1.23
N ASP A 6 -5.10 -4.56 1.17
CA ASP A 6 -3.93 -4.80 0.33
C ASP A 6 -4.26 -4.68 -1.17
N GLN A 7 -5.36 -5.28 -1.62
CA GLN A 7 -5.85 -5.16 -3.00
C GLN A 7 -6.15 -3.71 -3.37
N ARG A 8 -6.80 -2.94 -2.48
CA ARG A 8 -7.06 -1.52 -2.71
C ARG A 8 -5.78 -0.71 -2.90
N VAL A 9 -4.73 -1.01 -2.12
CA VAL A 9 -3.43 -0.35 -2.27
C VAL A 9 -2.79 -0.70 -3.62
N LEU A 10 -2.76 -1.98 -3.98
CA LEU A 10 -2.18 -2.44 -5.25
C LEU A 10 -2.95 -1.90 -6.47
N VAL A 11 -4.29 -1.85 -6.41
CA VAL A 11 -5.13 -1.27 -7.47
C VAL A 11 -4.88 0.23 -7.61
N ARG A 12 -4.75 0.97 -6.51
CA ARG A 12 -4.40 2.40 -6.55
C ARG A 12 -3.02 2.63 -7.15
N LEU A 13 -2.03 1.81 -6.76
CA LEU A 13 -0.69 1.84 -7.35
C LEU A 13 -0.76 1.56 -8.86
N ALA A 14 -1.53 0.55 -9.27
CA ALA A 14 -1.71 0.18 -10.67
C ALA A 14 -2.27 1.36 -11.48
N PHE A 15 -3.41 1.91 -11.08
CA PHE A 15 -4.01 3.05 -11.79
C PHE A 15 -3.13 4.31 -11.76
N GLY A 16 -2.45 4.57 -10.64
CA GLY A 16 -1.49 5.67 -10.54
C GLY A 16 -0.33 5.54 -11.53
N ALA A 17 0.25 4.35 -11.64
CA ALA A 17 1.35 4.06 -12.57
C ALA A 17 0.88 4.10 -14.04
N LEU A 18 -0.31 3.58 -14.36
CA LEU A 18 -0.89 3.64 -15.70
C LEU A 18 -1.20 5.08 -16.12
N ALA A 19 -1.80 5.88 -15.23
CA ALA A 19 -2.08 7.29 -15.48
C ALA A 19 -0.78 8.08 -15.69
N PHE A 20 0.23 7.83 -14.86
CA PHE A 20 1.56 8.41 -15.03
C PHE A 20 2.18 8.00 -16.38
N GLY A 21 2.10 6.72 -16.78
CA GLY A 21 2.55 6.26 -18.09
C GLY A 21 1.85 6.97 -19.25
N ALA A 22 0.55 7.24 -19.14
CA ALA A 22 -0.20 8.01 -20.13
C ALA A 22 0.26 9.48 -20.21
N LEU A 23 0.59 10.11 -19.08
CA LEU A 23 1.18 11.45 -19.06
C LEU A 23 2.58 11.47 -19.71
N VAL A 24 3.40 10.46 -19.42
CA VAL A 24 4.72 10.33 -20.04
C VAL A 24 4.62 10.06 -21.55
N LEU A 25 3.59 9.34 -22.00
CA LEU A 25 3.31 9.19 -23.43
C LEU A 25 3.02 10.55 -24.10
N LEU A 26 2.27 11.44 -23.46
CA LEU A 26 2.07 12.80 -23.99
C LEU A 26 3.40 13.55 -24.08
N TRP A 27 4.25 13.44 -23.06
CA TRP A 27 5.60 14.02 -23.09
C TRP A 27 6.45 13.45 -24.22
N GLU A 28 6.41 12.15 -24.47
CA GLU A 28 7.11 11.50 -25.58
C GLU A 28 6.63 12.02 -26.94
N LEU A 29 5.31 12.18 -27.11
CA LEU A 29 4.73 12.73 -28.36
C LEU A 29 5.14 14.19 -28.60
N LEU A 30 5.38 14.97 -27.54
CA LEU A 30 5.94 16.32 -27.64
C LEU A 30 7.44 16.29 -27.98
N ALA A 31 8.19 15.35 -27.42
CA ALA A 31 9.62 15.18 -27.72
C ALA A 31 9.86 14.65 -29.15
N LEU A 32 8.90 13.94 -29.73
CA LEU A 32 8.94 13.47 -31.13
C LEU A 32 8.57 14.53 -32.17
N GLN A 33 8.13 15.73 -31.75
CA GLN A 33 7.84 16.81 -32.69
C GLN A 33 9.10 17.17 -33.49
N ALA A 34 8.91 17.56 -34.76
CA ALA A 34 10.01 17.90 -35.64
C ALA A 34 10.94 18.95 -34.99
N PRO A 35 12.27 18.82 -35.17
CA PRO A 35 13.21 19.84 -34.74
C PRO A 35 12.77 21.21 -35.28
N HIS A 36 12.76 22.23 -34.43
CA HIS A 36 12.36 23.62 -34.73
C HIS A 36 10.85 23.92 -34.83
N GLY A 37 9.98 23.00 -34.41
CA GLY A 37 8.57 23.32 -34.19
C GLY A 37 8.37 24.28 -33.00
N PRO A 38 7.30 25.09 -32.97
CA PRO A 38 7.01 26.00 -31.85
C PRO A 38 6.75 25.29 -30.51
N ALA A 39 6.59 23.95 -30.53
CA ALA A 39 6.39 23.11 -29.36
C ALA A 39 7.52 22.08 -29.15
N SER A 40 8.67 22.20 -29.83
CA SER A 40 9.77 21.26 -29.64
C SER A 40 10.39 21.44 -28.25
N ILE A 41 10.43 20.36 -27.48
CA ILE A 41 11.19 20.30 -26.23
C ILE A 41 12.49 19.56 -26.56
N ASP A 42 13.64 20.16 -26.24
CA ASP A 42 14.95 19.50 -26.34
C ASP A 42 15.05 18.40 -25.28
N ALA A 43 14.44 17.26 -25.57
CA ALA A 43 14.47 16.07 -24.73
C ALA A 43 14.72 14.84 -25.59
N PHE A 44 15.50 13.90 -25.06
CA PHE A 44 15.79 12.65 -25.76
C PHE A 44 14.56 11.72 -25.68
N PRO A 45 14.01 11.24 -26.81
CA PRO A 45 12.79 10.44 -26.81
C PRO A 45 12.99 9.06 -26.16
N GLU A 46 14.19 8.49 -26.26
CA GLU A 46 14.50 7.15 -25.75
C GLU A 46 14.33 7.01 -24.21
N PRO A 47 14.92 7.89 -23.37
CA PRO A 47 14.64 7.88 -21.93
C PRO A 47 13.16 7.96 -21.57
N ILE A 48 12.41 8.81 -22.29
CA ILE A 48 10.99 9.05 -22.03
C ILE A 48 10.20 7.78 -22.39
N ALA A 49 10.52 7.13 -23.51
CA ALA A 49 9.92 5.87 -23.91
C ALA A 49 10.19 4.74 -22.89
N ALA A 50 11.40 4.69 -22.31
CA ALA A 50 11.74 3.73 -21.27
C ALA A 50 10.98 3.99 -19.96
N LEU A 51 10.84 5.26 -19.55
CA LEU A 51 10.02 5.65 -18.41
C LEU A 51 8.55 5.25 -18.61
N ARG A 52 7.98 5.57 -19.78
CA ARG A 52 6.61 5.20 -20.16
C ARG A 52 6.39 3.68 -20.06
N SER A 53 7.26 2.92 -20.70
CA SER A 53 7.14 1.46 -20.78
C SER A 53 7.25 0.82 -19.39
N THR A 54 8.15 1.35 -18.55
CA THR A 54 8.30 0.90 -17.17
C THR A 54 7.07 1.24 -16.32
N ALA A 55 6.49 2.43 -16.48
CA ALA A 55 5.26 2.83 -15.80
C ALA A 55 4.08 1.91 -16.16
N PHE A 56 3.89 1.62 -17.44
CA PHE A 56 2.87 0.66 -17.86
C PHE A 56 3.12 -0.75 -17.31
N THR A 57 4.37 -1.21 -17.36
CA THR A 57 4.76 -2.53 -16.83
C THR A 57 4.48 -2.64 -15.33
N ILE A 58 4.88 -1.65 -14.53
CA ILE A 58 4.57 -1.58 -13.09
C ILE A 58 3.05 -1.58 -12.87
N GLY A 59 2.31 -0.79 -13.64
CA GLY A 59 0.85 -0.72 -13.55
C GLY A 59 0.19 -2.08 -13.77
N LEU A 60 0.57 -2.78 -14.84
CA LEU A 60 0.06 -4.10 -15.19
C LEU A 60 0.47 -5.16 -14.16
N LEU A 61 1.72 -5.14 -13.68
CA LEU A 61 2.20 -6.07 -12.66
C LEU A 61 1.49 -5.86 -11.32
N ALA A 62 1.25 -4.61 -10.91
CA ALA A 62 0.50 -4.29 -9.69
C ALA A 62 -0.96 -4.75 -9.78
N LEU A 63 -1.59 -4.62 -10.96
CA LEU A 63 -2.93 -5.11 -11.20
C LEU A 63 -2.99 -6.65 -11.15
N GLY A 64 -2.03 -7.32 -11.79
CA GLY A 64 -1.87 -8.77 -11.71
C GLY A 64 -1.64 -9.23 -10.27
N ALA A 65 -0.79 -8.55 -9.52
CA ALA A 65 -0.55 -8.83 -8.10
C ALA A 65 -1.82 -8.66 -7.26
N ALA A 66 -2.61 -7.62 -7.49
CA ALA A 66 -3.89 -7.41 -6.79
C ALA A 66 -4.90 -8.53 -7.06
N TRP A 67 -4.92 -9.05 -8.28
CA TRP A 67 -5.77 -10.17 -8.68
C TRP A 67 -5.31 -11.50 -8.07
N VAL A 68 -3.99 -11.73 -8.02
CA VAL A 68 -3.39 -12.96 -7.47
C VAL A 68 -3.34 -12.97 -5.94
N ALA A 69 -3.33 -11.80 -5.27
CA ALA A 69 -3.15 -11.67 -3.83
C ALA A 69 -4.02 -12.60 -2.98
N PRO A 70 -5.35 -12.75 -3.20
CA PRO A 70 -6.19 -13.66 -2.41
C PRO A 70 -5.78 -15.14 -2.52
N PHE A 71 -5.20 -15.53 -3.65
CA PHE A 71 -4.71 -16.87 -3.89
C PHE A 71 -3.32 -17.08 -3.27
N ALA A 72 -2.49 -16.04 -3.24
CA ALA A 72 -1.15 -16.11 -2.65
C ALA A 72 -1.18 -16.04 -1.11
N ALA A 73 -2.09 -15.26 -0.54
CA ALA A 73 -2.25 -15.04 0.89
C ALA A 73 -3.75 -15.10 1.26
N PRO A 74 -4.21 -16.13 2.00
CA PRO A 74 -5.59 -16.18 2.48
C PRO A 74 -5.89 -15.01 3.42
N ASP A 75 -4.90 -14.58 4.20
CA ASP A 75 -4.91 -13.35 5.01
C ASP A 75 -4.43 -12.13 4.21
N GLU A 76 -4.49 -10.94 4.81
CA GLU A 76 -3.95 -9.73 4.20
C GLU A 76 -2.42 -9.81 4.04
N LEU A 77 -1.89 -9.26 2.93
CA LEU A 77 -0.44 -9.11 2.76
C LEU A 77 0.17 -8.24 3.87
N PRO A 78 1.36 -8.58 4.41
CA PRO A 78 1.99 -7.80 5.46
C PRO A 78 2.20 -6.32 5.04
N ALA A 79 1.86 -5.38 5.92
CA ALA A 79 2.02 -3.96 5.64
C ALA A 79 3.45 -3.55 5.21
N PRO A 80 4.54 -4.09 5.81
CA PRO A 80 5.90 -3.81 5.36
C PRO A 80 6.17 -4.26 3.92
N TRP A 81 5.56 -5.37 3.50
CA TRP A 81 5.68 -5.88 2.12
C TRP A 81 5.03 -4.90 1.13
N LEU A 82 3.83 -4.41 1.45
CA LEU A 82 3.12 -3.44 0.61
C LEU A 82 3.88 -2.11 0.53
N ALA A 83 4.37 -1.63 1.67
CA ALA A 83 5.18 -0.41 1.73
C ALA A 83 6.44 -0.55 0.87
N PHE A 84 7.13 -1.68 0.94
CA PHE A 84 8.32 -1.96 0.14
C PHE A 84 8.02 -2.03 -1.36
N ALA A 85 6.92 -2.69 -1.76
CA ALA A 85 6.49 -2.74 -3.16
C ALA A 85 6.14 -1.36 -3.73
N VAL A 86 5.39 -0.54 -2.96
CA VAL A 86 5.04 0.83 -3.34
C VAL A 86 6.30 1.70 -3.44
N ALA A 87 7.18 1.63 -2.44
CA ALA A 87 8.43 2.40 -2.43
C ALA A 87 9.35 2.02 -3.60
N GLY A 88 9.49 0.73 -3.91
CA GLY A 88 10.25 0.25 -5.07
C GLY A 88 9.69 0.75 -6.40
N ALA A 89 8.36 0.70 -6.57
CA ALA A 89 7.68 1.22 -7.75
C ALA A 89 7.87 2.74 -7.91
N VAL A 90 7.57 3.52 -6.87
CA VAL A 90 7.71 4.98 -6.87
C VAL A 90 9.16 5.39 -7.08
N GLY A 91 10.10 4.73 -6.40
CA GLY A 91 11.52 4.96 -6.60
C GLY A 91 11.92 4.69 -8.04
N THR A 92 11.46 3.59 -8.65
CA THR A 92 11.86 3.20 -10.01
C THR A 92 11.42 4.27 -11.00
N LEU A 93 10.17 4.74 -10.86
CA LEU A 93 9.63 5.83 -11.68
C LEU A 93 10.36 7.14 -11.43
N GLY A 94 10.71 7.46 -10.17
CA GLY A 94 11.46 8.66 -9.82
C GLY A 94 12.86 8.68 -10.43
N VAL A 95 13.60 7.57 -10.35
CA VAL A 95 14.95 7.45 -10.93
C VAL A 95 14.91 7.52 -12.45
N LEU A 96 13.94 6.85 -13.09
CA LEU A 96 13.80 6.95 -14.56
C LEU A 96 13.31 8.34 -14.98
N GLY A 97 12.43 8.97 -14.21
CA GLY A 97 11.97 10.34 -14.44
C GLY A 97 13.10 11.34 -14.35
N TRP A 98 13.98 11.20 -13.35
CA TRP A 98 15.20 11.99 -13.27
C TRP A 98 16.12 11.74 -14.49
N GLY A 99 16.32 10.48 -14.87
CA GLY A 99 17.10 10.14 -16.07
C GLY A 99 16.55 10.81 -17.32
N ALA A 100 15.23 10.76 -17.52
CA ALA A 100 14.56 11.35 -18.67
C ALA A 100 14.62 12.88 -18.67
N ALA A 101 14.35 13.52 -17.53
CA ALA A 101 14.38 14.97 -17.43
C ALA A 101 15.80 15.54 -17.56
N GLY A 102 16.81 14.79 -17.12
CA GLY A 102 18.21 15.21 -17.19
C GLY A 102 18.95 14.81 -18.47
N GLY A 103 18.27 14.15 -19.42
CA GLY A 103 18.92 13.58 -20.61
C GLY A 103 19.99 12.52 -20.29
N ARG A 104 19.92 11.90 -19.11
CA ARG A 104 20.87 10.89 -18.63
C ARG A 104 20.39 9.52 -19.06
N PHE A 105 20.56 9.22 -20.34
CA PHE A 105 20.30 7.89 -20.88
C PHE A 105 21.48 7.42 -21.72
N GLY A 106 21.82 6.16 -21.52
CA GLY A 106 23.12 5.63 -21.87
C GLY A 106 24.05 5.79 -20.67
N LEU A 107 24.38 4.65 -20.03
CA LEU A 107 25.80 4.43 -19.77
C LEU A 107 26.46 4.67 -21.13
N GLN A 108 27.07 5.83 -21.34
CA GLN A 108 28.08 5.92 -22.37
C GLN A 108 29.12 4.90 -21.93
N LEU A 109 29.02 3.66 -22.43
CA LEU A 109 29.98 2.60 -22.13
C LEU A 109 31.41 3.07 -22.44
N HIS A 110 31.53 4.10 -23.29
CA HIS A 110 32.77 4.71 -23.67
C HIS A 110 33.29 5.85 -22.79
N ASP A 111 32.47 6.50 -21.96
CA ASP A 111 32.96 7.58 -21.09
C ASP A 111 32.05 7.79 -19.85
N PRO A 112 32.29 7.07 -18.74
CA PRO A 112 31.47 7.21 -17.54
C PRO A 112 31.82 8.52 -16.83
N ILE A 113 30.93 9.51 -16.91
CA ILE A 113 31.01 10.67 -16.03
C ILE A 113 30.87 10.14 -14.58
N PRO A 114 31.70 10.55 -13.61
CA PRO A 114 31.64 10.02 -12.25
C PRO A 114 30.25 10.07 -11.59
N SER A 115 29.41 11.04 -11.97
CA SER A 115 28.02 11.16 -11.52
C SER A 115 27.09 10.04 -12.02
N ASP A 116 27.44 9.35 -13.11
CA ASP A 116 26.61 8.29 -13.71
C ASP A 116 26.68 7.00 -12.91
N ARG A 117 27.75 6.79 -12.14
CA ARG A 117 27.89 5.62 -11.27
C ARG A 117 26.83 5.61 -10.17
N THR A 118 26.57 6.76 -9.55
CA THR A 118 25.53 6.91 -8.53
C THR A 118 24.15 6.65 -9.11
N TYR A 119 23.87 7.18 -10.30
CA TYR A 119 22.61 6.94 -11.00
C TYR A 119 22.40 5.46 -11.33
N ALA A 120 23.43 4.79 -11.88
CA ALA A 120 23.38 3.38 -12.23
C ALA A 120 23.10 2.49 -11.01
N TRP A 121 23.82 2.69 -9.90
CA TRP A 121 23.58 1.93 -8.67
C TRP A 121 22.20 2.21 -8.08
N THR A 122 21.77 3.46 -8.06
CA THR A 122 20.44 3.83 -7.57
C THR A 122 19.35 3.12 -8.39
N ARG A 123 19.49 3.10 -9.72
CA ARG A 123 18.57 2.39 -10.61
C ARG A 123 18.52 0.89 -10.30
N VAL A 124 19.67 0.23 -10.19
CA VAL A 124 19.74 -1.21 -9.88
C VAL A 124 19.11 -1.54 -8.54
N LEU A 125 19.45 -0.79 -7.49
CA LEU A 125 18.91 -1.01 -6.14
C LEU A 125 17.39 -0.85 -6.11
N VAL A 126 16.89 0.19 -6.75
CA VAL A 126 15.46 0.52 -6.74
C VAL A 126 14.65 -0.45 -7.62
N GLN A 127 15.20 -0.88 -8.76
CA GLN A 127 14.60 -1.95 -9.56
C GLN A 127 14.62 -3.30 -8.82
N GLY A 128 15.68 -3.59 -8.08
CA GLY A 128 15.73 -4.74 -7.16
C GLY A 128 14.61 -4.67 -6.12
N ALA A 129 14.42 -3.51 -5.49
CA ALA A 129 13.35 -3.29 -4.53
C ALA A 129 11.95 -3.47 -5.14
N ALA A 130 11.74 -3.08 -6.39
CA ALA A 130 10.47 -3.30 -7.10
C ALA A 130 10.21 -4.76 -7.48
N THR A 131 11.27 -5.53 -7.77
CA THR A 131 11.15 -6.92 -8.27
C THR A 131 11.07 -7.97 -7.14
N LEU A 132 11.73 -7.75 -6.01
CA LEU A 132 11.74 -8.69 -4.89
C LEU A 132 10.32 -9.04 -4.35
N PRO A 133 9.39 -8.08 -4.17
CA PRO A 133 8.01 -8.38 -3.78
C PRO A 133 7.33 -9.32 -4.77
N LEU A 134 7.49 -9.07 -6.07
CA LEU A 134 6.86 -9.88 -7.10
C LEU A 134 7.40 -11.31 -7.10
N LEU A 135 8.71 -11.49 -6.87
CA LEU A 135 9.31 -12.82 -6.72
C LEU A 135 8.81 -13.53 -5.46
N ASP A 136 8.67 -12.81 -4.34
CA ASP A 136 8.08 -13.38 -3.12
C ASP A 136 6.62 -13.80 -3.33
N LEU A 137 5.82 -12.96 -4.00
CA LEU A 137 4.44 -13.28 -4.34
C LEU A 137 4.35 -14.51 -5.25
N ALA A 138 5.18 -14.56 -6.31
CA ALA A 138 5.25 -15.70 -7.21
C ALA A 138 5.66 -16.98 -6.45
N ARG A 139 6.64 -16.89 -5.55
CA ARG A 139 7.04 -17.99 -4.67
C ARG A 139 5.88 -18.48 -3.80
N ARG A 140 5.11 -17.58 -3.17
CA ARG A 140 3.95 -17.95 -2.35
C ARG A 140 2.88 -18.70 -3.15
N VAL A 141 2.60 -18.23 -4.38
CA VAL A 141 1.66 -18.89 -5.29
C VAL A 141 2.13 -20.29 -5.68
N LEU A 142 3.42 -20.44 -6.02
CA LEU A 142 3.99 -21.72 -6.41
C LEU A 142 4.01 -22.72 -5.26
N LEU A 143 4.43 -22.30 -4.06
CA LEU A 143 4.48 -23.18 -2.89
C LEU A 143 3.10 -23.63 -2.42
N ARG A 144 2.07 -22.78 -2.55
CA ARG A 144 0.70 -23.13 -2.14
C ARG A 144 0.07 -24.21 -3.02
N ARG A 145 0.41 -24.25 -4.31
CA ARG A 145 -0.05 -25.32 -5.21
C ARG A 145 0.45 -26.72 -4.83
N GLY A 146 1.55 -26.80 -4.07
CA GLY A 146 2.14 -28.07 -3.64
C GLY A 146 1.70 -28.52 -2.25
N ALA A 147 1.01 -27.68 -1.47
CA ALA A 147 0.51 -28.10 -0.17
C ALA A 147 -0.66 -29.08 -0.40
N PRO A 148 -0.55 -30.35 0.03
CA PRO A 148 -1.68 -31.26 -0.03
C PRO A 148 -2.83 -30.61 0.73
N GLU A 149 -4.01 -30.53 0.12
CA GLU A 149 -5.19 -30.10 0.86
C GLU A 149 -5.23 -30.91 2.16
N PRO A 150 -5.33 -30.27 3.33
CA PRO A 150 -5.49 -31.00 4.58
C PRO A 150 -6.70 -31.91 4.35
N ARG A 151 -6.41 -33.22 4.31
CA ARG A 151 -7.38 -34.25 3.95
C ARG A 151 -8.53 -34.11 4.95
N ARG A 152 -9.63 -33.49 4.52
CA ARG A 152 -10.82 -33.19 5.33
C ARG A 152 -11.34 -34.43 6.06
N ASP A 153 -11.00 -35.61 5.54
CA ASP A 153 -11.37 -36.91 6.08
C ASP A 153 -10.73 -37.22 7.46
N ALA A 154 -9.71 -36.48 7.91
CA ALA A 154 -9.08 -36.68 9.22
C ALA A 154 -9.63 -35.75 10.32
N GLU A 155 -10.39 -34.71 9.97
CA GLU A 155 -11.16 -33.90 10.93
C GLU A 155 -12.49 -34.60 11.19
N GLY A 156 -12.42 -35.72 11.92
CA GLY A 156 -13.62 -36.38 12.45
C GLY A 156 -14.41 -35.48 13.43
N PRO A 157 -15.58 -35.94 13.90
CA PRO A 157 -16.56 -35.19 14.71
C PRO A 157 -16.01 -34.53 15.99
N ALA A 158 -14.79 -34.88 16.41
CA ALA A 158 -14.08 -34.25 17.51
C ALA A 158 -13.67 -32.79 17.24
N ALA A 159 -13.35 -32.42 15.99
CA ALA A 159 -12.97 -31.05 15.64
C ALA A 159 -14.19 -30.11 15.62
N GLU A 160 -15.34 -30.61 15.15
CA GLU A 160 -16.62 -29.89 15.15
C GLU A 160 -17.08 -29.59 16.58
N SER A 161 -16.94 -30.56 17.49
CA SER A 161 -17.20 -30.39 18.93
C SER A 161 -16.28 -29.35 19.61
N ALA A 162 -15.03 -29.21 19.16
CA ALA A 162 -14.10 -28.23 19.74
C ALA A 162 -14.37 -26.81 19.22
N ALA A 163 -14.72 -26.70 17.93
CA ALA A 163 -15.14 -25.45 17.33
C ALA A 163 -16.43 -24.90 17.98
N GLU A 164 -17.44 -25.75 18.18
CA GLU A 164 -18.69 -25.34 18.85
C GLU A 164 -18.45 -24.84 20.29
N ARG A 165 -17.58 -25.50 21.05
CA ARG A 165 -17.22 -25.06 22.41
C ARG A 165 -16.56 -23.69 22.42
N THR A 166 -15.62 -23.43 21.53
CA THR A 166 -14.93 -22.13 21.48
C THR A 166 -15.84 -20.99 21.03
N THR A 167 -16.82 -21.25 20.15
CA THR A 167 -17.84 -20.25 19.80
C THR A 167 -18.81 -19.95 20.94
N ALA A 168 -19.26 -20.98 21.67
CA ALA A 168 -20.14 -20.80 22.81
C ALA A 168 -19.44 -20.05 23.97
N GLU A 169 -18.17 -20.36 24.22
CA GLU A 169 -17.37 -19.71 25.25
C GLU A 169 -17.08 -18.24 24.91
N ARG A 170 -16.82 -17.92 23.63
CA ARG A 170 -16.69 -16.53 23.16
C ARG A 170 -17.99 -15.76 23.31
N ALA A 171 -19.13 -16.33 22.93
CA ALA A 171 -20.42 -15.67 23.07
C ALA A 171 -20.74 -15.37 24.55
N ALA A 172 -20.45 -16.31 25.45
CA ALA A 172 -20.62 -16.11 26.89
C ALA A 172 -19.68 -15.01 27.44
N ALA A 173 -18.42 -14.98 26.99
CA ALA A 173 -17.46 -13.96 27.42
C ALA A 173 -17.84 -12.55 26.92
N GLU A 174 -18.33 -12.44 25.69
CA GLU A 174 -18.76 -11.17 25.10
C GLU A 174 -20.03 -10.64 25.77
N GLN A 175 -20.98 -11.53 26.10
CA GLN A 175 -22.17 -11.17 26.87
C GLN A 175 -21.83 -10.70 28.30
N ALA A 176 -20.90 -11.39 28.98
CA ALA A 176 -20.43 -10.96 30.30
C ALA A 176 -19.69 -9.61 30.25
N ALA A 177 -18.95 -9.33 29.19
CA ALA A 177 -18.30 -8.04 28.98
C ALA A 177 -19.31 -6.92 28.72
N ALA A 178 -20.36 -7.19 27.92
CA ALA A 178 -21.43 -6.23 27.66
C ALA A 178 -22.22 -5.89 28.93
N GLU A 179 -22.52 -6.87 29.78
CA GLU A 179 -23.20 -6.64 31.07
C GLU A 179 -22.36 -5.77 32.02
N ARG A 180 -21.03 -6.02 32.10
CA ARG A 180 -20.13 -5.16 32.90
C ARG A 180 -20.09 -3.73 32.39
N ALA A 181 -20.00 -3.54 31.07
CA ALA A 181 -20.01 -2.21 30.48
C ALA A 181 -21.34 -1.46 30.71
N ALA A 182 -22.47 -2.19 30.73
CA ALA A 182 -23.77 -1.61 31.06
C ALA A 182 -23.88 -1.22 32.54
N ALA A 183 -23.30 -2.00 33.44
CA ALA A 183 -23.29 -1.71 34.88
C ALA A 183 -22.39 -0.51 35.27
N GLU A 184 -21.34 -0.21 34.51
CA GLU A 184 -20.41 0.89 34.80
C GLU A 184 -20.88 2.26 34.27
N ARG A 185 -21.73 2.30 33.22
CA ARG A 185 -22.30 3.56 32.67
C ARG A 185 -22.95 4.50 33.69
N PRO A 186 -23.82 4.05 34.63
CA PRO A 186 -24.47 4.96 35.57
C PRO A 186 -23.52 5.64 36.56
N ALA A 187 -22.33 5.07 36.80
CA ALA A 187 -21.34 5.65 37.71
C ALA A 187 -20.54 6.81 37.06
N ASP A 188 -20.47 6.86 35.73
CA ASP A 188 -19.71 7.88 35.01
C ASP A 188 -20.57 9.10 34.67
N GLU A 189 -21.85 8.88 34.33
CA GLU A 189 -22.83 9.96 34.18
C GLU A 189 -23.03 10.74 35.50
N GLY A 190 -23.05 10.05 36.64
CA GLY A 190 -23.14 10.71 37.95
C GLY A 190 -21.91 11.56 38.32
N ARG A 191 -20.70 11.18 37.87
CA ARG A 191 -19.47 11.95 38.10
C ARG A 191 -19.41 13.22 37.25
N THR A 192 -19.79 13.12 35.98
CA THR A 192 -19.82 14.27 35.07
C THR A 192 -20.87 15.29 35.49
N GLU A 193 -22.05 14.84 35.96
CA GLU A 193 -23.09 15.75 36.46
C GLU A 193 -22.66 16.45 37.77
N ARG A 194 -21.98 15.75 38.69
CA ARG A 194 -21.42 16.36 39.91
C ARG A 194 -20.39 17.44 39.57
N ALA A 195 -19.43 17.13 38.70
CA ALA A 195 -18.40 18.10 38.28
C ALA A 195 -19.01 19.34 37.62
N ALA A 196 -20.03 19.17 36.77
CA ALA A 196 -20.74 20.29 36.16
C ALA A 196 -21.52 21.16 37.18
N ARG A 197 -22.09 20.54 38.22
CA ARG A 197 -22.75 21.27 39.32
C ARG A 197 -21.75 22.04 40.19
N GLU A 198 -20.60 21.46 40.49
CA GLU A 198 -19.53 22.12 41.24
C GLU A 198 -18.95 23.32 40.50
N LEU A 199 -18.70 23.19 39.19
CA LEU A 199 -18.21 24.30 38.36
C LEU A 199 -19.21 25.48 38.36
N ARG A 200 -20.50 25.21 38.15
CA ARG A 200 -21.55 26.24 38.18
C ARG A 200 -21.71 26.87 39.57
N ALA A 201 -21.42 26.14 40.64
CA ALA A 201 -21.45 26.69 42.00
C ALA A 201 -20.26 27.63 42.24
N ALA A 202 -19.07 27.27 41.75
CA ALA A 202 -17.87 28.10 41.82
C ALA A 202 -18.05 29.42 41.04
N GLU A 203 -18.54 29.36 39.80
CA GLU A 203 -18.79 30.55 38.97
C GLU A 203 -19.77 31.54 39.63
N ARG A 204 -20.81 31.04 40.32
CA ARG A 204 -21.76 31.89 41.05
C ARG A 204 -21.16 32.51 42.31
N ALA A 205 -20.20 31.85 42.95
CA ALA A 205 -19.53 32.38 44.13
C ALA A 205 -18.58 33.52 43.74
N GLU A 206 -17.85 33.36 42.63
CA GLU A 206 -16.96 34.38 42.07
C GLU A 206 -17.76 35.63 41.65
N ALA A 207 -18.87 35.47 40.93
CA ALA A 207 -19.74 36.58 40.53
C ALA A 207 -20.38 37.36 41.71
N ARG A 208 -20.47 36.77 42.91
CA ARG A 208 -20.94 37.47 44.13
C ARG A 208 -19.83 38.19 44.88
N ALA A 209 -18.57 37.82 44.69
CA ALA A 209 -17.44 38.48 45.32
C ALA A 209 -17.06 39.78 44.60
N GLU A 210 -17.43 39.91 43.32
CA GLU A 210 -17.11 41.07 42.48
C GLU A 210 -18.18 42.19 42.46
N GLY A 211 -19.32 41.99 43.12
CA GLY A 211 -20.44 42.96 43.17
C GLY A 211 -20.69 43.51 44.57
#